data_AF-A0A699Q708-F1
#
_entry.id   AF-A0A699Q708-F1
#
_cell.length_a   1.000
_cell.length_b   1.000
_cell.length_c   1.000
_cell.angle_alpha   90.00
_cell.angle_beta   90.00
_cell.angle_gamma   90.00
#
_symmetry.space_group_name_H-M   'P 1'
#
loop_
_entity.id
_entity.type
_entity.pdbx_description
1 polymer ?
#
loop_
_entity_poly.entity_id
_entity_poly.type
_entity_poly.pdbx_seq_one_letter_code
_entity_poly.pdbx_strand_id
1 'polypeptide(L)' 'MGTDDIPYFESLLQEGSAYSITNFICMPTSNYQQTLEIKTTLKFGRMTHFDNIPADSFPKHYFNFVYYNQLDSKVHTK' A
#
# COMPACT_ATOMS: atom_id res chain seq x y z
N MET A 1 -13.78 -8.85 7.56
CA MET A 1 -13.17 -9.87 6.71
C MET A 1 -13.25 -11.16 7.47
N GLY A 2 -13.86 -12.17 6.88
CA GLY A 2 -13.76 -13.52 7.42
C GLY A 2 -12.33 -14.03 7.20
N THR A 3 -11.88 -14.98 8.01
CA THR A 3 -10.58 -15.65 7.83
C THR A 3 -10.43 -16.27 6.44
N ASP A 4 -11.54 -16.58 5.78
CA ASP A 4 -11.60 -17.20 4.45
C ASP A 4 -11.29 -16.23 3.30
N ASP A 5 -11.25 -14.91 3.57
CA ASP A 5 -10.93 -13.90 2.56
C ASP A 5 -9.41 -13.82 2.30
N ILE A 6 -8.56 -14.21 3.26
CA ILE A 6 -7.09 -14.09 3.16
C ILE A 6 -6.50 -14.98 2.05
N PRO A 7 -6.82 -16.28 1.96
CA PRO A 7 -6.27 -17.14 0.91
C PRO A 7 -6.70 -16.73 -0.50
N TYR A 8 -7.91 -16.14 -0.62
CA TYR A 8 -8.39 -15.61 -1.89
C TYR A 8 -7.48 -14.47 -2.39
N PHE A 9 -7.17 -13.50 -1.53
CA PHE A 9 -6.31 -12.38 -1.90
C PHE A 9 -4.84 -12.78 -2.08
N GLU A 10 -4.32 -13.74 -1.30
CA GLU A 10 -2.96 -14.27 -1.49
C GLU A 10 -2.77 -14.94 -2.86
N SER A 11 -3.81 -15.61 -3.38
CA SER A 11 -3.76 -16.20 -4.73
C SER A 11 -3.83 -15.16 -5.84
N LEU A 12 -4.45 -14.01 -5.57
CA LEU A 12 -4.73 -12.96 -6.55
C LEU A 12 -3.59 -11.93 -6.65
N LEU A 13 -3.01 -11.58 -5.51
CA LEU A 13 -1.96 -10.58 -5.37
C LEU A 13 -0.60 -11.26 -5.24
N GLN A 14 0.16 -11.23 -6.32
CA GLN A 14 1.53 -11.76 -6.39
C GLN A 14 2.54 -10.62 -6.25
N GLU A 15 3.55 -10.83 -5.42
CA GLU A 15 4.66 -9.88 -5.27
C GLU A 15 5.35 -9.61 -6.61
N GLY A 16 5.71 -8.35 -6.86
CA GLY A 16 6.38 -7.93 -8.09
C GLY A 16 5.47 -7.73 -9.31
N SER A 17 4.17 -7.99 -9.17
CA SER A 17 3.18 -7.68 -10.21
C SER A 17 2.56 -6.29 -10.00
N ALA A 18 2.03 -5.71 -11.08
CA ALA A 18 1.31 -4.45 -11.04
C ALA A 18 -0.17 -4.68 -11.35
N TYR A 19 -1.05 -4.01 -10.61
CA TYR A 19 -2.49 -4.19 -10.69
C TYR A 19 -3.21 -2.85 -10.82
N SER A 20 -4.20 -2.79 -11.71
CA SER A 20 -5.24 -1.75 -11.71
C SER A 20 -6.36 -2.21 -10.78
N ILE A 21 -6.59 -1.48 -9.71
CA ILE A 21 -7.60 -1.82 -8.69
C ILE A 21 -8.81 -0.93 -8.90
N THR A 22 -10.00 -1.53 -9.04
CA THR A 22 -11.28 -0.80 -9.16
C THR A 22 -12.30 -1.32 -8.14
N ASN A 23 -13.37 -0.56 -7.90
CA ASN A 23 -14.41 -0.90 -6.91
C ASN A 23 -13.87 -1.11 -5.47
N PHE A 24 -12.99 -0.22 -5.04
CA PHE A 24 -12.46 -0.15 -3.67
C PHE A 24 -13.15 0.94 -2.85
N ILE A 25 -12.97 0.90 -1.53
CA ILE A 25 -13.44 1.95 -0.62
C ILE A 25 -12.23 2.70 -0.05
N CYS A 26 -12.31 4.03 -0.03
CA CYS A 26 -11.35 4.88 0.67
C CYS A 26 -11.80 5.11 2.11
N MET A 27 -10.89 4.94 3.06
CA MET A 27 -11.12 5.28 4.46
C MET A 27 -9.94 6.07 5.03
N PRO A 28 -10.16 6.93 6.03
CA PRO A 28 -9.05 7.59 6.72
C PRO A 28 -8.13 6.54 7.33
N THR A 29 -6.81 6.72 7.15
CA THR A 29 -5.81 5.82 7.73
C THR A 29 -5.82 5.95 9.25
N SER A 30 -5.87 4.82 9.95
CA SER A 30 -5.61 4.77 11.39
C SER A 30 -4.10 4.69 11.63
N ASN A 31 -3.60 5.40 12.65
CA ASN A 31 -2.18 5.40 13.01
C ASN A 31 -1.69 4.02 13.55
N TYR A 32 -2.58 3.05 13.70
CA TYR A 32 -2.24 1.70 14.15
C TYR A 32 -1.54 0.89 13.04
N GLN A 33 -0.31 0.43 13.31
CA GLN A 33 0.55 -0.33 12.37
C GLN A 33 0.88 0.37 11.05
N GLN A 34 0.87 1.70 11.05
CA GLN A 34 1.20 2.49 9.87
C GLN A 34 2.71 2.50 9.62
N THR A 35 3.14 1.94 8.48
CA THR A 35 4.54 1.93 8.03
C THR A 35 4.90 3.10 7.11
N LEU A 36 3.89 3.81 6.59
CA LEU A 36 4.05 4.94 5.68
C LEU A 36 3.05 6.05 6.05
N GLU A 37 3.47 7.31 6.09
CA GLU A 37 2.59 8.47 6.32
C GLU A 37 1.60 8.68 5.16
N ILE A 38 0.53 7.90 5.12
CA ILE A 38 -0.57 8.02 4.15
C ILE A 38 -1.85 8.47 4.85
N LYS A 39 -2.54 9.45 4.27
CA LYS A 39 -3.79 10.00 4.84
C LYS A 39 -5.01 9.11 4.57
N THR A 40 -4.94 8.28 3.53
CA THR A 40 -6.04 7.46 3.03
C THR A 40 -5.58 6.01 2.88
N THR A 41 -6.37 5.09 3.40
CA THR A 41 -6.20 3.65 3.24
C THR A 41 -7.26 3.11 2.27
N LEU A 42 -6.85 2.22 1.38
CA LEU A 42 -7.77 1.49 0.51
C LEU A 42 -8.23 0.21 1.22
N LYS A 43 -9.54 0.01 1.26
CA LYS A 43 -10.16 -1.21 1.79
C LYS A 43 -10.70 -2.05 0.66
N PHE A 44 -10.21 -3.28 0.57
CA PHE A 44 -10.67 -4.26 -0.41
C PHE A 44 -11.87 -5.04 0.12
N GLY A 45 -12.78 -5.37 -0.78
CA GLY A 45 -13.95 -6.21 -0.52
C GLY A 45 -14.20 -7.15 -1.69
N ARG A 46 -15.29 -7.92 -1.60
CA ARG A 46 -15.63 -8.93 -2.62
C ARG A 46 -15.93 -8.36 -4.00
N MET A 47 -16.32 -7.09 -4.08
CA MET A 47 -16.60 -6.41 -5.36
C MET A 47 -15.38 -5.71 -5.94
N THR A 48 -14.25 -5.70 -5.23
CA THR A 48 -13.01 -5.09 -5.70
C THR A 48 -12.42 -5.94 -6.81
N HIS A 49 -12.13 -5.32 -7.94
CA HIS A 49 -11.50 -5.97 -9.08
C HIS A 49 -10.02 -5.61 -9.17
N PHE A 50 -9.22 -6.58 -9.61
CA PHE A 50 -7.78 -6.48 -9.76
C PHE A 50 -7.43 -6.93 -11.17
N ASP A 51 -7.08 -5.98 -12.03
CA ASP A 51 -6.67 -6.26 -13.40
C ASP A 51 -5.15 -6.17 -13.50
N ASN A 52 -4.50 -7.20 -14.03
CA ASN A 52 -3.05 -7.21 -14.24
C ASN A 52 -2.66 -6.16 -15.29
N ILE A 53 -1.66 -5.34 -14.96
CA ILE A 53 -1.06 -4.36 -15.87
C ILE A 53 0.46 -4.59 -15.96
N PRO A 54 1.12 -4.17 -17.05
CA PRO A 54 2.57 -4.27 -17.17
C PRO A 54 3.28 -3.55 -16.01
N ALA A 55 4.14 -4.28 -15.30
CA ALA A 55 4.90 -3.73 -14.17
C ALA A 55 6.11 -2.88 -14.59
N ASP A 56 6.49 -2.91 -15.87
CA ASP A 56 7.71 -2.31 -16.41
C ASP A 56 7.78 -0.78 -16.23
N SER A 57 6.62 -0.12 -16.11
CA SER A 57 6.53 1.33 -15.91
C SER A 57 6.49 1.77 -14.44
N PHE A 58 6.54 0.84 -13.48
CA PHE A 58 6.42 1.14 -12.05
C PHE A 58 7.71 0.87 -11.28
N PRO A 59 8.09 1.74 -10.32
CA PRO A 59 9.20 1.48 -9.44
C PRO A 59 8.89 0.30 -8.51
N LYS A 60 9.86 -0.62 -8.33
CA LYS A 60 9.69 -1.82 -7.50
C LYS A 60 9.42 -1.51 -6.03
N HIS A 61 9.96 -0.41 -5.52
CA HIS A 61 9.83 -0.01 -4.13
C HIS A 61 9.67 1.51 -4.06
N TYR A 62 8.86 1.96 -3.10
CA TYR A 62 8.75 3.36 -2.76
C TYR A 62 9.77 3.72 -1.68
N PHE A 63 10.56 4.76 -1.94
CA PHE A 63 11.49 5.33 -0.97
C PHE A 63 11.25 6.83 -0.85
N ASN A 64 11.08 7.31 0.38
CA ASN A 64 11.10 8.74 0.68
C ASN A 64 12.46 9.10 1.29
N PHE A 65 13.44 9.36 0.44
CA PHE A 65 14.81 9.65 0.89
C PHE A 65 14.87 10.98 1.64
N VAL A 66 15.67 11.00 2.71
CA VAL A 66 16.01 12.20 3.46
C VAL A 66 17.49 12.47 3.26
N TYR A 67 17.84 13.71 2.96
CA TYR A 67 19.24 14.10 2.81
C TYR A 67 19.95 14.07 4.18
N TYR A 68 21.25 13.76 4.19
CA TYR A 68 22.03 13.68 5.44
C TYR A 68 21.96 14.95 6.29
N ASN A 69 21.95 16.14 5.68
CA ASN A 69 21.80 17.43 6.37
C ASN A 69 20.39 17.68 6.94
N GLN A 70 19.40 16.88 6.55
CA GLN A 70 18.02 16.93 7.06
C GLN A 70 17.75 15.81 8.07
N LEU A 71 18.73 14.94 8.34
CA LEU A 71 18.60 13.85 9.29
C LEU A 71 18.42 14.39 10.72
N ASP A 72 19.16 15.44 11.06
CA ASP A 72 19.21 16.00 12.41
C ASP A 72 17.83 16.52 12.88
N SER A 73 17.08 17.17 11.98
CA SER A 73 15.73 17.67 12.30
C SER A 73 14.68 16.57 12.43
N LYS A 74 14.85 15.42 11.74
CA LYS A 74 13.90 14.30 11.79
C LYS A 74 14.18 13.31 12.92
N VAL A 75 15.42 13.20 13.38
CA VAL A 75 15.80 12.31 14.50
C VAL A 75 15.48 12.94 15.86
N HIS A 76 15.53 14.27 15.97
CA HIS A 76 15.30 14.99 17.23
C HIS A 76 13.85 15.42 17.49
N THR A 77 12.94 15.22 16.54
CA THR A 77 11.51 15.54 16.77
C THR A 77 10.87 14.39 17.56
N LYS A 78 10.77 14.57 18.88
CA LYS A 78 10.10 13.67 19.83
C LYS A 78 8.81 14.31 20.35
#